data_AF-A0A212JX27-F1
#
_entry.id   AF-A0A212JX27-F1
#
_cell.length_a   1.000
_cell.length_b   1.000
_cell.length_c   1.000
_cell.angle_alpha   90.00
_cell.angle_beta   90.00
_cell.angle_gamma   90.00
#
_symmetry.space_group_name_H-M   'P 1'
#
loop_
_entity.id
_entity.type
_entity.pdbx_description
1 polymer ?
#
loop_
_entity_poly.entity_id
_entity_poly.type
_entity_poly.pdbx_seq_one_letter_code
_entity_poly.pdbx_strand_id
1 'polypeptide(L)'
;MKQSSGFSPGFSLMLGEYALLWRLARPFIARHKRLRDDFPLRMVPEEWQPPFPPESSPGTRPDIRTDLWIQAASGGESFLTRQLLHELNTLAGDAPRRRLRILCTSCTKQGLDVLRAAGEQAPAAWPNLEIAVRVFPLDEPKIIRRAREYASPKAVVLLETELWPGLMAACAENNTPLVTVNGRMTEKSYSGYRWFAPLWKKIAPARVLAMAEADAARFAALFGKDRVSVMPNMKFDGVPLVSPPPDPASPALKLLPPGLPVILLASVREEEEPLFPPVLAYLRKHAPEAAVVVAPRHMERVPAWRQILDTAFGSHNAMTASAMEEAGTVAAPGNAALWDRFGQLQALYARADAVFVGGSLAKLGGQNFLEAAGQGRIPVIGPHWKNFAWVGEEFFTAGLGRRVADAGELGPALVAMLRAAPDPETVRVKVAAYLAPRRGGTRMAAEAVWEFIT
;
A
#
# COMPACT_ATOMS: atom_id res chain seq x y z
N MET A 1 -41.08 13.91 -13.71
CA MET A 1 -40.58 15.26 -13.37
C MET A 1 -39.09 15.16 -13.05
N LYS A 2 -38.21 15.69 -13.92
CA LYS A 2 -36.78 15.84 -13.61
C LYS A 2 -36.67 16.95 -12.55
N GLN A 3 -36.50 16.61 -11.28
CA GLN A 3 -35.98 17.58 -10.32
C GLN A 3 -34.55 17.88 -10.77
N SER A 4 -34.33 19.06 -11.35
CA SER A 4 -32.97 19.56 -11.53
C SER A 4 -32.40 19.80 -10.14
N SER A 5 -31.56 18.88 -9.68
CA SER A 5 -30.71 19.02 -8.49
C SER A 5 -29.63 20.08 -8.75
N GLY A 6 -30.06 21.31 -9.06
CA GLY A 6 -29.17 22.44 -9.21
C GLY A 6 -28.59 22.77 -7.86
N PHE A 7 -27.26 22.72 -7.75
CA PHE A 7 -26.61 23.24 -6.56
C PHE A 7 -26.93 24.72 -6.37
N SER A 8 -26.88 25.18 -5.11
CA SER A 8 -27.05 26.60 -4.78
C SER A 8 -26.04 27.47 -5.56
N PRO A 9 -26.38 28.72 -5.92
CA PRO A 9 -25.50 29.62 -6.67
C PRO A 9 -24.06 29.74 -6.10
N GLY A 10 -23.91 29.82 -4.76
CA GLY A 10 -22.60 29.90 -4.12
C GLY A 10 -21.73 28.65 -4.28
N PHE A 11 -22.35 27.47 -4.40
CA PHE A 11 -21.61 26.22 -4.67
C PHE A 11 -21.18 26.14 -6.14
N SER A 12 -22.05 26.54 -7.06
CA SER A 12 -21.71 26.64 -8.48
C SER A 12 -20.57 27.63 -8.74
N LEU A 13 -20.54 28.74 -8.00
CA LEU A 13 -19.44 29.71 -8.04
C LEU A 13 -18.12 29.06 -7.59
N MET A 14 -18.11 28.37 -6.45
CA MET A 14 -16.91 27.73 -5.91
C MET A 14 -16.36 26.62 -6.81
N LEU A 15 -17.24 25.78 -7.40
CA LEU A 15 -16.80 24.82 -8.43
C LEU A 15 -16.28 25.51 -9.70
N GLY A 16 -16.82 26.69 -10.03
CA GLY A 16 -16.33 27.54 -11.10
C GLY A 16 -14.90 28.02 -10.85
N GLU A 17 -14.61 28.50 -9.64
CA GLU A 17 -13.27 28.90 -9.19
C GLU A 17 -12.30 27.72 -9.20
N TYR A 18 -12.73 26.57 -8.67
CA TYR A 18 -11.95 25.33 -8.71
C TYR A 18 -11.63 24.90 -10.15
N ALA A 19 -12.60 24.99 -11.06
CA ALA A 19 -12.39 24.73 -12.48
C ALA A 19 -11.41 25.74 -13.12
N LEU A 20 -11.46 27.01 -12.71
CA LEU A 20 -10.51 28.03 -13.19
C LEU A 20 -9.09 27.70 -12.75
N LEU A 21 -8.88 27.34 -11.48
CA LEU A 21 -7.57 26.91 -10.96
C LEU A 21 -7.01 25.73 -11.76
N TRP A 22 -7.84 24.74 -12.08
CA TRP A 22 -7.44 23.64 -12.94
C TRP A 22 -7.03 24.10 -14.34
N ARG A 23 -7.83 24.96 -14.99
CA ARG A 23 -7.50 25.47 -16.33
C ARG A 23 -6.18 26.23 -16.36
N LEU A 24 -5.88 27.00 -15.31
CA LEU A 24 -4.60 27.68 -15.15
C LEU A 24 -3.45 26.71 -14.89
N ALA A 25 -3.68 25.61 -14.17
CA ALA A 25 -2.68 24.59 -13.88
C ALA A 25 -2.35 23.68 -15.09
N ARG A 26 -3.31 23.43 -15.99
CA ARG A 26 -3.17 22.49 -17.13
C ARG A 26 -1.89 22.68 -17.95
N PRO A 27 -1.48 23.89 -18.40
CA PRO A 27 -0.29 24.06 -19.22
C PRO A 27 1.01 23.68 -18.48
N PHE A 28 1.02 23.79 -17.16
CA PHE A 28 2.15 23.38 -16.31
C PHE A 28 2.15 21.87 -16.11
N ILE A 29 0.98 21.27 -15.86
CA ILE A 29 0.83 19.82 -15.70
C ILE A 29 1.23 19.10 -16.99
N ALA A 30 0.82 19.61 -18.16
CA ALA A 30 1.17 19.07 -19.47
C ALA A 30 2.68 19.02 -19.74
N ARG A 31 3.45 19.89 -19.07
CA ARG A 31 4.92 19.95 -19.18
C ARG A 31 5.65 19.25 -18.04
N HIS A 32 4.93 18.84 -16.99
CA HIS A 32 5.52 18.27 -15.80
C HIS A 32 6.08 16.86 -16.08
N LYS A 33 7.36 16.61 -15.76
CA LYS A 33 8.07 15.37 -16.10
C LYS A 33 7.34 14.08 -15.71
N ARG A 34 6.62 14.08 -14.58
CA ARG A 34 5.89 12.89 -14.10
C ARG A 34 4.51 12.69 -14.72
N LEU A 35 3.91 13.74 -15.30
CA LEU A 35 2.50 13.73 -15.71
C LEU A 35 2.33 13.94 -17.21
N ARG A 36 3.34 14.46 -17.92
CA ARG A 36 3.28 14.76 -19.35
C ARG A 36 2.93 13.55 -20.21
N ASP A 37 3.46 12.37 -19.86
CA ASP A 37 3.30 11.16 -20.67
C ASP A 37 1.83 10.70 -20.67
N ASP A 38 1.17 10.76 -19.51
CA ASP A 38 -0.24 10.37 -19.35
C ASP A 38 -1.21 11.54 -19.50
N PHE A 39 -0.72 12.77 -19.72
CA PHE A 39 -1.56 13.98 -19.76
C PHE A 39 -2.70 13.88 -20.77
N PRO A 40 -2.50 13.41 -22.03
CA PRO A 40 -3.59 13.26 -22.97
C PRO A 40 -4.72 12.37 -22.44
N LEU A 41 -4.38 11.23 -21.83
CA LEU A 41 -5.36 10.31 -21.25
C LEU A 41 -6.08 10.92 -20.03
N ARG A 42 -5.41 11.77 -19.25
CA ARG A 42 -6.02 12.49 -18.10
C ARG A 42 -7.05 13.54 -18.53
N MET A 43 -7.04 13.93 -19.80
CA MET A 43 -8.05 14.81 -20.41
C MET A 43 -9.30 14.05 -20.87
N VAL A 44 -9.33 12.72 -20.69
CA VAL A 44 -10.47 11.83 -20.98
C VAL A 44 -10.84 11.87 -22.48
N PRO A 45 -9.94 11.45 -23.38
CA PRO A 45 -10.29 11.20 -24.78
C PRO A 45 -11.21 9.98 -24.89
N GLU A 46 -11.70 9.66 -26.08
CA GLU A 46 -12.59 8.50 -26.29
C GLU A 46 -11.94 7.19 -25.84
N GLU A 47 -10.64 7.03 -26.07
CA GLU A 47 -9.87 5.86 -25.64
C GLU A 47 -9.85 5.67 -24.11
N TRP A 48 -10.16 6.71 -23.31
CA TRP A 48 -10.27 6.57 -21.85
C TRP A 48 -11.46 5.72 -21.44
N GLN A 49 -12.52 5.65 -22.27
CA GLN A 49 -13.74 4.92 -21.94
C GLN A 49 -13.41 3.46 -21.55
N PRO A 50 -13.99 2.94 -20.43
CA PRO A 50 -13.84 1.53 -20.10
C PRO A 50 -14.40 0.65 -21.22
N PRO A 51 -13.79 -0.50 -21.53
CA PRO A 51 -14.16 -1.35 -22.66
C PRO A 51 -15.44 -2.16 -22.40
N PHE A 52 -16.23 -1.79 -21.38
CA PHE A 52 -17.45 -2.49 -21.01
C PHE A 52 -18.63 -2.00 -21.84
N PRO A 53 -19.41 -2.92 -22.43
CA PRO A 53 -20.63 -2.54 -23.12
C PRO A 53 -21.65 -1.97 -22.11
N PRO A 54 -22.50 -1.02 -22.54
CA PRO A 54 -23.59 -0.53 -21.72
C PRO A 54 -24.58 -1.67 -21.42
N GLU A 55 -24.97 -1.85 -20.17
CA GLU A 55 -26.12 -2.69 -19.81
C GLU A 55 -27.39 -1.85 -19.89
N SER A 56 -28.27 -2.17 -20.84
CA SER A 56 -29.61 -1.59 -20.91
C SER A 56 -30.52 -2.28 -19.89
N SER A 57 -30.90 -1.56 -18.84
CA SER A 57 -31.98 -1.98 -17.95
C SER A 57 -33.29 -1.35 -18.44
N PRO A 58 -34.36 -2.13 -18.69
CA PRO A 58 -35.65 -1.56 -19.05
C PRO A 58 -36.17 -0.63 -17.94
N GLY A 59 -36.24 0.67 -18.22
CA GLY A 59 -37.10 1.60 -17.48
C GLY A 59 -36.46 2.60 -16.51
N THR A 60 -35.22 2.47 -16.01
CA THR A 60 -34.62 3.54 -15.15
C THR A 60 -33.08 3.46 -15.00
N ARG A 61 -32.39 4.47 -15.57
CA ARG A 61 -30.98 4.98 -15.38
C ARG A 61 -30.28 5.19 -16.75
N PRO A 62 -29.28 6.09 -16.87
CA PRO A 62 -28.35 6.05 -18.00
C PRO A 62 -27.68 4.67 -18.07
N ASP A 63 -27.38 4.20 -19.27
CA ASP A 63 -26.66 2.95 -19.53
C ASP A 63 -25.51 2.73 -18.54
N ILE A 64 -25.66 1.79 -17.62
CA ILE A 64 -24.63 1.46 -16.62
C ILE A 64 -23.54 0.67 -17.33
N ARG A 65 -22.30 1.13 -17.23
CA ARG A 65 -21.13 0.48 -17.85
C ARG A 65 -20.24 -0.19 -16.83
N THR A 66 -20.20 0.33 -15.61
CA THR A 66 -19.41 -0.23 -14.51
C THR A 66 -20.31 -0.43 -13.28
N ASP A 67 -20.16 -1.56 -12.61
CA ASP A 67 -20.77 -1.76 -11.30
C ASP A 67 -20.04 -0.89 -10.26
N LEU A 68 -18.71 -0.77 -10.37
CA LEU A 68 -17.89 -0.03 -9.42
C LEU A 68 -16.77 0.75 -10.11
N TRP A 69 -16.54 1.99 -9.67
CA TRP A 69 -15.31 2.74 -9.97
C TRP A 69 -14.48 2.92 -8.69
N ILE A 70 -13.31 2.29 -8.62
CA ILE A 70 -12.37 2.41 -7.51
C ILE A 70 -11.23 3.36 -7.91
N GLN A 71 -11.03 4.44 -7.14
CA GLN A 71 -9.90 5.35 -7.29
C GLN A 71 -8.83 5.08 -6.23
N ALA A 72 -7.67 4.63 -6.70
CA ALA A 72 -6.47 4.38 -5.90
C ALA A 72 -5.36 5.36 -6.31
N ALA A 73 -5.27 6.51 -5.65
CA ALA A 73 -4.38 7.61 -6.01
C ALA A 73 -2.90 7.19 -6.04
N SER A 74 -2.48 6.27 -5.16
CA SER A 74 -1.09 5.84 -5.01
C SER A 74 -0.88 4.34 -5.18
N GLY A 75 0.38 3.91 -5.32
CA GLY A 75 0.73 2.47 -5.34
C GLY A 75 0.31 1.72 -4.06
N GLY A 76 0.35 2.37 -2.89
CA GLY A 76 -0.12 1.78 -1.64
C GLY A 76 -1.63 1.49 -1.66
N GLU A 77 -2.42 2.44 -2.14
CA GLU A 77 -3.87 2.27 -2.32
C GLU A 77 -4.20 1.24 -3.40
N SER A 78 -3.35 1.08 -4.42
CA SER A 78 -3.53 0.03 -5.43
C SER A 78 -3.37 -1.37 -4.84
N PHE A 79 -2.48 -1.56 -3.86
CA PHE A 79 -2.42 -2.82 -3.11
C PHE A 79 -3.65 -3.06 -2.23
N LEU A 80 -4.21 -2.01 -1.62
CA LEU A 80 -5.48 -2.12 -0.88
C LEU A 80 -6.65 -2.43 -1.83
N THR A 81 -6.67 -1.83 -3.02
CA THR A 81 -7.66 -2.12 -4.06
C THR A 81 -7.60 -3.59 -4.47
N ARG A 82 -6.41 -4.17 -4.61
CA ARG A 82 -6.24 -5.60 -4.90
C ARG A 82 -6.86 -6.50 -3.82
N GLN A 83 -6.74 -6.11 -2.55
CA GLN A 83 -7.38 -6.83 -1.44
C GLN A 83 -8.90 -6.70 -1.49
N LEU A 84 -9.40 -5.49 -1.76
CA LEU A 84 -10.84 -5.23 -1.91
C LEU A 84 -11.44 -6.03 -3.08
N LEU A 85 -10.74 -6.10 -4.22
CA LEU A 85 -11.15 -6.91 -5.37
C LEU A 85 -11.27 -8.39 -5.01
N HIS A 86 -10.32 -8.94 -4.23
CA HIS A 86 -10.39 -10.33 -3.80
C HIS A 86 -11.66 -10.61 -2.98
N GLU A 87 -11.99 -9.76 -2.00
CA GLU A 87 -13.20 -9.93 -1.19
C GLU A 87 -14.49 -9.71 -1.99
N LEU A 88 -14.50 -8.75 -2.93
CA LEU A 88 -15.63 -8.55 -3.84
C LEU A 88 -15.85 -9.78 -4.75
N ASN A 89 -14.77 -10.45 -5.19
CA ASN A 89 -14.89 -11.71 -5.93
C ASN A 89 -15.50 -12.82 -5.07
N THR A 90 -15.12 -12.91 -3.79
CA THR A 90 -15.70 -13.87 -2.83
C THR A 90 -17.20 -13.61 -2.67
N LEU A 91 -17.59 -12.38 -2.37
CA LEU A 91 -19.01 -11.99 -2.26
C LEU A 91 -19.80 -12.25 -3.55
N ALA A 92 -19.17 -12.02 -4.72
CA ALA A 92 -19.79 -12.31 -6.01
C ALA A 92 -19.95 -13.79 -6.28
N GLY A 93 -19.05 -14.64 -5.78
CA GLY A 93 -19.16 -16.10 -5.90
C GLY A 93 -20.33 -16.68 -5.10
N ASP A 94 -20.66 -16.06 -3.97
CA ASP A 94 -21.79 -16.43 -3.13
C ASP A 94 -23.15 -15.99 -3.74
N ALA A 95 -23.12 -15.12 -4.76
CA ALA A 95 -24.30 -14.58 -5.44
C ALA A 95 -24.53 -15.23 -6.82
N PRO A 96 -25.77 -15.61 -7.20
CA PRO A 96 -26.01 -16.23 -8.51
C PRO A 96 -25.71 -15.29 -9.70
N ARG A 97 -24.77 -15.71 -10.57
CA ARG A 97 -24.61 -15.34 -12.00
C ARG A 97 -24.35 -13.87 -12.38
N ARG A 98 -23.90 -12.98 -11.50
CA ARG A 98 -23.49 -11.62 -11.91
C ARG A 98 -21.96 -11.46 -11.92
N ARG A 99 -21.40 -11.28 -13.11
CA ARG A 99 -20.01 -10.83 -13.27
C ARG A 99 -19.95 -9.32 -13.01
N LEU A 100 -19.06 -8.87 -12.12
CA LEU A 100 -18.92 -7.45 -11.80
C LEU A 100 -17.95 -6.76 -12.75
N ARG A 101 -18.36 -5.63 -13.31
CA ARG A 101 -17.49 -4.78 -14.15
C ARG A 101 -16.91 -3.66 -13.29
N ILE A 102 -15.61 -3.69 -13.05
CA ILE A 102 -14.92 -2.76 -12.15
C ILE A 102 -13.93 -1.90 -12.94
N LEU A 103 -14.07 -0.59 -12.83
CA LEU A 103 -13.07 0.38 -13.29
C LEU A 103 -12.14 0.73 -12.12
N CYS A 104 -10.85 0.49 -12.29
CA CYS A 104 -9.82 0.93 -11.37
C CYS A 104 -9.02 2.08 -11.98
N THR A 105 -8.80 3.14 -11.22
CA THR A 105 -7.96 4.27 -11.64
C THR A 105 -6.83 4.57 -10.67
N SER A 106 -5.74 5.13 -11.18
CA SER A 106 -4.63 5.63 -10.34
C SER A 106 -3.95 6.88 -10.90
N CYS A 107 -3.36 7.67 -10.02
CA CYS A 107 -2.57 8.85 -10.40
C CYS A 107 -1.09 8.52 -10.64
N THR A 108 -0.60 7.33 -10.28
CA THR A 108 0.82 6.97 -10.33
C THR A 108 1.10 5.80 -11.27
N LYS A 109 2.27 5.80 -11.94
CA LYS A 109 2.71 4.68 -12.78
C LYS A 109 2.74 3.36 -11.98
N GLN A 110 3.35 3.39 -10.79
CA GLN A 110 3.38 2.24 -9.88
C GLN A 110 1.99 1.71 -9.53
N GLY A 111 1.02 2.60 -9.22
CA GLY A 111 -0.35 2.19 -8.94
C GLY A 111 -1.04 1.57 -10.15
N LEU A 112 -0.85 2.16 -11.34
CA LEU A 112 -1.34 1.58 -12.59
C LEU A 112 -0.75 0.20 -12.86
N ASP A 113 0.54 -0.01 -12.62
CA ASP A 113 1.20 -1.30 -12.84
C ASP A 113 0.66 -2.38 -11.89
N VAL A 114 0.45 -2.04 -10.61
CA VAL A 114 -0.20 -2.95 -9.64
C VAL A 114 -1.62 -3.31 -10.08
N LEU A 115 -2.41 -2.33 -10.52
CA LEU A 115 -3.79 -2.55 -10.96
C LEU A 115 -3.87 -3.33 -12.28
N ARG A 116 -2.95 -3.09 -13.23
CA ARG A 116 -2.87 -3.83 -14.49
C ARG A 116 -2.52 -5.29 -14.26
N ALA A 117 -1.49 -5.56 -13.43
CA ALA A 117 -1.15 -6.92 -13.03
C ALA A 117 -2.34 -7.64 -12.38
N ALA A 118 -3.11 -6.93 -11.53
CA ALA A 118 -4.33 -7.47 -10.95
C ALA A 118 -5.40 -7.76 -12.03
N GLY A 119 -5.58 -6.88 -13.00
CA GLY A 119 -6.52 -7.08 -14.12
C GLY A 119 -6.13 -8.23 -15.05
N GLU A 120 -4.83 -8.42 -15.32
CA GLU A 120 -4.30 -9.54 -16.11
C GLU A 120 -4.47 -10.88 -15.40
N GLN A 121 -4.35 -10.90 -14.06
CA GLN A 121 -4.55 -12.09 -13.22
C GLN A 121 -6.04 -12.40 -12.96
N ALA A 122 -6.92 -11.41 -13.09
CA ALA A 122 -8.33 -11.53 -12.74
C ALA A 122 -9.07 -12.69 -13.44
N PRO A 123 -8.88 -12.99 -14.74
CA PRO A 123 -9.57 -14.11 -15.39
C PRO A 123 -9.30 -15.47 -14.74
N ALA A 124 -8.11 -15.66 -14.16
CA ALA A 124 -7.74 -16.90 -13.48
C ALA A 124 -8.03 -16.86 -11.97
N ALA A 125 -7.73 -15.74 -11.31
CA ALA A 125 -7.82 -15.63 -9.86
C ALA A 125 -9.22 -15.19 -9.36
N TRP A 126 -9.92 -14.38 -10.14
CA TRP A 126 -11.20 -13.74 -9.79
C TRP A 126 -12.20 -13.82 -10.95
N PRO A 127 -12.69 -15.04 -11.28
CA PRO A 127 -13.53 -15.27 -12.46
C PRO A 127 -14.82 -14.44 -12.49
N ASN A 128 -15.30 -14.00 -11.32
CA ASN A 128 -16.50 -13.19 -11.19
C ASN A 128 -16.27 -11.69 -11.43
N LEU A 129 -15.03 -11.26 -11.74
CA LEU A 129 -14.68 -9.87 -11.98
C LEU A 129 -14.19 -9.64 -13.42
N GLU A 130 -14.59 -8.52 -14.00
CA GLU A 130 -13.97 -7.91 -15.16
C GLU A 130 -13.37 -6.57 -14.75
N ILE A 131 -12.06 -6.40 -14.95
CA ILE A 131 -11.32 -5.24 -14.45
C ILE A 131 -10.79 -4.43 -15.64
N ALA A 132 -11.14 -3.15 -15.67
CA ALA A 132 -10.54 -2.18 -16.57
C ALA A 132 -9.67 -1.20 -15.77
N VAL A 133 -8.48 -0.91 -16.27
CA VAL A 133 -7.56 0.04 -15.62
C VAL A 133 -7.38 1.28 -16.50
N ARG A 134 -7.48 2.46 -15.89
CA ARG A 134 -7.25 3.76 -16.56
C ARG A 134 -6.43 4.69 -15.68
N VAL A 135 -5.76 5.66 -16.29
CA VAL A 135 -5.19 6.78 -15.52
C VAL A 135 -6.33 7.61 -14.94
N PHE A 136 -6.18 8.05 -13.69
CA PHE A 136 -7.16 8.95 -13.09
C PHE A 136 -7.19 10.29 -13.85
N PRO A 137 -8.38 10.77 -14.27
CA PRO A 137 -8.52 12.06 -14.93
C PRO A 137 -8.00 13.22 -14.08
N LEU A 138 -7.83 14.39 -14.70
CA LEU A 138 -7.73 15.61 -13.90
C LEU A 138 -9.06 15.83 -13.17
N ASP A 139 -9.02 16.16 -11.88
CA ASP A 139 -10.21 16.42 -11.07
C ASP A 139 -10.89 17.76 -11.40
N GLU A 140 -10.71 18.25 -12.61
CA GLU A 140 -11.42 19.41 -13.09
C GLU A 140 -12.88 19.05 -13.34
N PRO A 141 -13.86 19.86 -12.85
CA PRO A 141 -15.28 19.54 -12.95
C PRO A 141 -15.78 19.16 -14.35
N LYS A 142 -15.27 19.75 -15.44
CA LYS A 142 -15.69 19.36 -16.80
C LYS A 142 -15.10 18.01 -17.25
N ILE A 143 -13.84 17.77 -16.94
CA ILE A 143 -13.12 16.55 -17.34
C ILE A 143 -13.66 15.36 -16.56
N ILE A 144 -13.78 15.49 -15.24
CA ILE A 144 -14.22 14.39 -14.38
C ILE A 144 -15.70 14.02 -14.59
N ARG A 145 -16.55 14.99 -14.98
CA ARG A 145 -17.92 14.70 -15.42
C ARG A 145 -17.95 13.84 -16.66
N ARG A 146 -17.14 14.18 -17.69
CA ARG A 146 -16.99 13.34 -18.89
C ARG A 146 -16.50 11.93 -18.53
N ALA A 147 -15.53 11.82 -17.64
CA ALA A 147 -15.05 10.52 -17.17
C ALA A 147 -16.16 9.70 -16.48
N ARG A 148 -16.93 10.33 -15.59
CA ARG A 148 -18.08 9.69 -14.94
C ARG A 148 -19.16 9.28 -15.95
N GLU A 149 -19.43 10.08 -16.97
CA GLU A 149 -20.35 9.73 -18.06
C GLU A 149 -19.87 8.52 -18.85
N TYR A 150 -18.57 8.47 -19.18
CA TYR A 150 -17.96 7.33 -19.88
C TYR A 150 -17.95 6.05 -19.04
N ALA A 151 -17.66 6.17 -17.74
CA ALA A 151 -17.64 5.05 -16.82
C ALA A 151 -19.04 4.59 -16.39
N SER A 152 -20.00 5.52 -16.33
CA SER A 152 -21.37 5.36 -15.84
C SER A 152 -21.48 4.35 -14.68
N PRO A 153 -20.82 4.61 -13.54
CA PRO A 153 -20.74 3.67 -12.43
C PRO A 153 -22.04 3.61 -11.61
N LYS A 154 -22.34 2.45 -11.03
CA LYS A 154 -23.36 2.37 -9.97
C LYS A 154 -22.87 2.98 -8.66
N ALA A 155 -21.60 2.79 -8.32
CA ALA A 155 -20.97 3.35 -7.13
C ALA A 155 -19.49 3.72 -7.36
N VAL A 156 -18.97 4.64 -6.56
CA VAL A 156 -17.56 5.07 -6.56
C VAL A 156 -16.92 4.79 -5.21
N VAL A 157 -15.68 4.31 -5.20
CA VAL A 157 -14.90 4.04 -3.98
C VAL A 157 -13.64 4.91 -3.98
N LEU A 158 -13.44 5.61 -2.87
CA LEU A 158 -12.21 6.33 -2.55
C LEU A 158 -11.48 5.59 -1.42
N LEU A 159 -10.16 5.44 -1.53
CA LEU A 159 -9.33 4.87 -0.47
C LEU A 159 -8.59 5.96 0.32
N GLU A 160 -8.49 5.76 1.63
CA GLU A 160 -7.76 6.65 2.56
C GLU A 160 -8.31 8.10 2.64
N THR A 161 -7.46 9.12 2.49
CA THR A 161 -7.80 10.55 2.71
C THR A 161 -8.14 11.31 1.42
N GLU A 162 -8.15 10.64 0.28
CA GLU A 162 -8.12 11.30 -1.03
C GLU A 162 -9.47 11.92 -1.39
N LEU A 163 -9.73 13.13 -0.89
CA LEU A 163 -10.92 13.92 -1.21
C LEU A 163 -10.73 14.64 -2.55
N TRP A 164 -11.57 14.29 -3.53
CA TRP A 164 -11.56 14.83 -4.89
C TRP A 164 -12.82 15.67 -5.14
N PRO A 165 -12.80 17.00 -4.94
CA PRO A 165 -13.99 17.84 -5.07
C PRO A 165 -14.72 17.69 -6.40
N GLY A 166 -13.97 17.54 -7.51
CA GLY A 166 -14.55 17.39 -8.83
C GLY A 166 -15.32 16.07 -8.97
N LEU A 167 -14.70 14.95 -8.61
CA LEU A 167 -15.30 13.62 -8.64
C LEU A 167 -16.48 13.52 -7.67
N MET A 168 -16.31 14.01 -6.44
CA MET A 168 -17.36 13.99 -5.42
C MET A 168 -18.57 14.84 -5.85
N ALA A 169 -18.34 16.01 -6.46
CA ALA A 169 -19.40 16.81 -7.06
C ALA A 169 -20.08 16.08 -8.22
N ALA A 170 -19.33 15.48 -9.15
CA ALA A 170 -19.89 14.73 -10.27
C ALA A 170 -20.74 13.53 -9.81
N CYS A 171 -20.37 12.89 -8.71
CA CYS A 171 -21.15 11.83 -8.07
C CYS A 171 -22.45 12.38 -7.48
N ALA A 172 -22.37 13.47 -6.71
CA ALA A 172 -23.53 14.12 -6.09
C ALA A 172 -24.54 14.63 -7.13
N GLU A 173 -24.08 15.25 -8.23
CA GLU A 173 -24.94 15.72 -9.34
C GLU A 173 -25.75 14.59 -9.99
N ASN A 174 -25.22 13.37 -10.00
CA ASN A 174 -25.79 12.22 -10.69
C ASN A 174 -26.34 11.15 -9.73
N ASN A 175 -26.50 11.48 -8.44
CA ASN A 175 -26.94 10.54 -7.40
C ASN A 175 -26.15 9.21 -7.41
N THR A 176 -24.85 9.27 -7.73
CA THR A 176 -23.96 8.12 -7.71
C THR A 176 -23.41 7.98 -6.29
N PRO A 177 -23.73 6.91 -5.53
CA PRO A 177 -23.19 6.71 -4.19
C PRO A 177 -21.67 6.64 -4.23
N LEU A 178 -21.06 7.40 -3.33
CA LEU A 178 -19.61 7.40 -3.12
C LEU A 178 -19.30 6.87 -1.73
N VAL A 179 -18.40 5.90 -1.63
CA VAL A 179 -17.98 5.28 -0.37
C VAL A 179 -16.49 5.56 -0.16
N THR A 180 -16.13 6.07 1.01
CA THR A 180 -14.73 6.18 1.41
C THR A 180 -14.39 5.02 2.33
N VAL A 181 -13.38 4.23 1.96
CA VAL A 181 -12.91 3.06 2.73
C VAL A 181 -11.47 3.25 3.20
N ASN A 182 -11.12 2.60 4.30
CA ASN A 182 -9.85 2.77 5.00
C ASN A 182 -9.52 4.24 5.29
N GLY A 183 -10.56 5.02 5.59
CA GLY A 183 -10.50 6.48 5.68
C GLY A 183 -9.54 6.93 6.75
N ARG A 184 -8.49 7.64 6.35
CA ARG A 184 -7.57 8.35 7.25
C ARG A 184 -7.83 9.84 7.10
N MET A 185 -7.72 10.63 8.15
CA MET A 185 -7.68 12.08 8.02
C MET A 185 -6.75 12.68 9.06
N THR A 186 -5.58 13.11 8.61
CA THR A 186 -4.64 13.78 9.52
C THR A 186 -5.20 15.13 9.98
N GLU A 187 -4.74 15.60 11.14
CA GLU A 187 -5.11 16.93 11.67
C GLU A 187 -4.77 18.04 10.66
N LYS A 188 -3.62 17.92 9.99
CA LYS A 188 -3.20 18.84 8.93
C LYS A 188 -4.21 18.88 7.78
N SER A 189 -4.62 17.73 7.26
CA SER A 189 -5.61 17.65 6.17
C SER A 189 -6.95 18.24 6.59
N TYR A 190 -7.44 17.86 7.78
CA TYR A 190 -8.69 18.38 8.34
C TYR A 190 -8.67 19.91 8.52
N SER A 191 -7.56 20.46 9.03
CA SER A 191 -7.40 21.90 9.22
C SER A 191 -7.52 22.71 7.92
N GLY A 192 -7.15 22.11 6.77
CA GLY A 192 -7.36 22.70 5.45
C GLY A 192 -8.80 22.55 4.99
N TYR A 193 -9.37 21.36 5.11
CA TYR A 193 -10.72 21.07 4.63
C TYR A 193 -11.82 21.81 5.41
N ARG A 194 -11.64 22.04 6.71
CA ARG A 194 -12.65 22.69 7.57
C ARG A 194 -13.01 24.11 7.10
N TRP A 195 -12.09 24.82 6.45
CA TRP A 195 -12.35 26.15 5.88
C TRP A 195 -13.45 26.14 4.82
N PHE A 196 -13.68 24.98 4.20
CA PHE A 196 -14.71 24.76 3.19
C PHE A 196 -15.75 23.72 3.65
N ALA A 197 -15.97 23.56 4.96
CA ALA A 197 -16.93 22.57 5.49
C ALA A 197 -18.33 22.61 4.83
N PRO A 198 -18.92 23.78 4.51
CA PRO A 198 -20.21 23.82 3.80
C PRO A 198 -20.18 23.20 2.39
N LEU A 199 -19.03 23.26 1.70
CA LEU A 199 -18.83 22.57 0.42
C LEU A 199 -18.87 21.05 0.65
N TRP A 200 -18.06 20.57 1.58
CA TRP A 200 -17.90 19.14 1.87
C TRP A 200 -19.21 18.48 2.25
N LYS A 201 -20.07 19.16 3.01
CA LYS A 201 -21.42 18.67 3.34
C LYS A 201 -22.31 18.44 2.11
N LYS A 202 -22.16 19.24 1.05
CA LYS A 202 -22.98 19.14 -0.18
C LYS A 202 -22.54 18.01 -1.10
N ILE A 203 -21.27 17.67 -1.08
CA ILE A 203 -20.69 16.58 -1.88
C ILE A 203 -20.30 15.38 -1.01
N ALA A 204 -20.93 15.27 0.16
CA ALA A 204 -20.56 14.30 1.15
C ALA A 204 -20.77 12.87 0.62
N PRO A 205 -19.83 11.95 0.91
CA PRO A 205 -19.97 10.53 0.55
C PRO A 205 -21.26 9.94 1.12
N ALA A 206 -21.76 8.87 0.52
CA ALA A 206 -22.86 8.09 1.07
C ALA A 206 -22.46 7.35 2.35
N ARG A 207 -21.21 6.89 2.44
CA ARG A 207 -20.64 6.22 3.62
C ARG A 207 -19.14 6.47 3.74
N VAL A 208 -18.64 6.58 4.97
CA VAL A 208 -17.23 6.63 5.31
C VAL A 208 -16.93 5.56 6.34
N LEU A 209 -15.95 4.72 6.04
CA LEU A 209 -15.36 3.76 6.96
C LEU A 209 -13.96 4.27 7.33
N ALA A 210 -13.83 4.88 8.50
CA ALA A 210 -12.58 5.45 8.97
C ALA A 210 -11.75 4.42 9.75
N MET A 211 -10.42 4.49 9.68
CA MET A 211 -9.56 3.47 10.30
C MET A 211 -9.28 3.70 11.80
N ALA A 212 -9.73 4.83 12.36
CA ALA A 212 -9.61 5.16 13.78
C ALA A 212 -10.71 6.16 14.21
N GLU A 213 -11.03 6.19 15.50
CA GLU A 213 -12.02 7.12 16.07
C GLU A 213 -11.68 8.60 15.81
N ALA A 214 -10.40 8.96 15.92
CA ALA A 214 -9.96 10.33 15.63
C ALA A 214 -10.16 10.72 14.15
N ASP A 215 -9.95 9.77 13.23
CA ASP A 215 -10.22 9.97 11.81
C ASP A 215 -11.73 10.09 11.57
N ALA A 216 -12.53 9.22 12.19
CA ALA A 216 -14.00 9.25 12.13
C ALA A 216 -14.56 10.59 12.61
N ALA A 217 -14.05 11.12 13.74
CA ALA A 217 -14.47 12.42 14.27
C ALA A 217 -14.22 13.56 13.28
N ARG A 218 -13.06 13.56 12.60
CA ARG A 218 -12.72 14.58 11.59
C ARG A 218 -13.60 14.44 10.34
N PHE A 219 -13.84 13.22 9.86
CA PHE A 219 -14.77 12.99 8.76
C PHE A 219 -16.20 13.41 9.12
N ALA A 220 -16.67 13.10 10.33
CA ALA A 220 -17.99 13.47 10.82
C ALA A 220 -18.16 15.00 10.89
N ALA A 221 -17.11 15.73 11.25
CA ALA A 221 -17.13 17.19 11.25
C ALA A 221 -17.30 17.79 9.84
N LEU A 222 -16.76 17.14 8.80
CA LEU A 222 -16.89 17.57 7.41
C LEU A 222 -18.20 17.12 6.75
N PHE A 223 -18.63 15.88 7.01
CA PHE A 223 -19.67 15.21 6.23
C PHE A 223 -20.96 14.89 7.01
N GLY A 224 -20.95 15.06 8.34
CA GLY A 224 -22.03 14.64 9.24
C GLY A 224 -21.80 13.25 9.81
N LYS A 225 -22.29 13.02 11.04
CA LYS A 225 -22.00 11.82 11.84
C LYS A 225 -22.66 10.54 11.29
N ASP A 226 -23.89 10.64 10.79
CA ASP A 226 -24.74 9.47 10.48
C ASP A 226 -24.22 8.57 9.36
N ARG A 227 -23.22 9.03 8.62
CA ARG A 227 -22.60 8.32 7.49
C ARG A 227 -21.18 7.84 7.78
N VAL A 228 -20.66 8.08 8.98
CA VAL A 228 -19.28 7.78 9.35
C VAL A 228 -19.27 6.69 10.41
N SER A 229 -18.50 5.65 10.16
CA SER A 229 -18.25 4.56 11.11
C SER A 229 -16.77 4.20 11.11
N VAL A 230 -16.34 3.42 12.11
CA VAL A 230 -14.97 2.94 12.22
C VAL A 230 -14.87 1.53 11.66
N MET A 231 -13.75 1.24 10.99
CA MET A 231 -13.37 -0.08 10.50
C MET A 231 -11.95 -0.44 10.93
N PRO A 232 -11.59 -1.74 11.00
CA PRO A 232 -10.20 -2.14 11.09
C PRO A 232 -9.40 -1.64 9.87
N ASN A 233 -8.14 -1.28 10.08
CA ASN A 233 -7.28 -0.81 8.99
C ASN A 233 -6.97 -1.96 8.01
N MET A 234 -7.34 -1.80 6.74
CA MET A 234 -7.14 -2.80 5.69
C MET A 234 -5.67 -3.26 5.54
N LYS A 235 -4.70 -2.44 5.98
CA LYS A 235 -3.28 -2.80 5.92
C LYS A 235 -2.92 -4.00 6.81
N PHE A 236 -3.69 -4.29 7.86
CA PHE A 236 -3.47 -5.47 8.71
C PHE A 236 -3.88 -6.79 8.03
N ASP A 237 -4.83 -6.74 7.09
CA ASP A 237 -5.28 -7.92 6.35
C ASP A 237 -4.18 -8.43 5.41
N GLY A 238 -3.40 -7.50 4.83
CA GLY A 238 -2.29 -7.80 3.93
C GLY A 238 -1.01 -8.30 4.60
N VAL A 239 -0.95 -8.40 5.93
CA VAL A 239 0.24 -8.93 6.62
C VAL A 239 0.30 -10.44 6.41
N PRO A 240 1.34 -10.99 5.77
CA PRO A 240 1.37 -12.42 5.53
C PRO A 240 1.65 -13.17 6.85
N LEU A 241 0.66 -13.89 7.37
CA LEU A 241 0.87 -14.91 8.40
C LEU A 241 1.19 -16.20 7.66
N VAL A 242 2.45 -16.42 7.35
CA VAL A 242 2.83 -17.55 6.49
C VAL A 242 2.80 -18.84 7.31
N SER A 243 1.85 -19.68 6.93
CA SER A 243 1.88 -21.13 7.09
C SER A 243 1.31 -21.70 5.77
N PRO A 244 2.07 -22.47 4.96
CA PRO A 244 3.36 -23.10 5.27
C PRO A 244 4.57 -22.17 5.01
N PRO A 245 5.74 -22.45 5.65
CA PRO A 245 7.00 -21.72 5.43
C PRO A 245 7.34 -21.58 3.94
N PRO A 246 8.17 -20.57 3.56
CA PRO A 246 8.55 -20.38 2.16
C PRO A 246 9.10 -21.67 1.57
N ASP A 247 8.77 -21.90 0.30
CA ASP A 247 9.13 -23.10 -0.46
C ASP A 247 10.60 -23.47 -0.17
N PRO A 248 10.89 -24.67 0.36
CA PRO A 248 12.26 -25.15 0.57
C PRO A 248 13.12 -25.10 -0.71
N ALA A 249 12.48 -25.15 -1.89
CA ALA A 249 13.13 -25.01 -3.18
C ALA A 249 13.45 -23.55 -3.57
N SER A 250 13.04 -22.56 -2.74
CA SER A 250 13.34 -21.15 -2.95
C SER A 250 14.84 -20.95 -3.18
N PRO A 251 15.24 -20.30 -4.28
CA PRO A 251 16.66 -20.06 -4.56
C PRO A 251 17.39 -19.41 -3.39
N ALA A 252 16.68 -18.57 -2.62
CA ALA A 252 17.27 -17.89 -1.48
C ALA A 252 17.66 -18.83 -0.33
N LEU A 253 16.89 -19.90 -0.11
CA LEU A 253 17.16 -20.87 0.94
C LEU A 253 18.32 -21.80 0.57
N LYS A 254 18.59 -22.02 -0.72
CA LYS A 254 19.75 -22.79 -1.19
C LYS A 254 21.07 -22.09 -0.86
N LEU A 255 21.09 -20.77 -0.93
CA LEU A 255 22.27 -19.94 -0.65
C LEU A 255 22.54 -19.75 0.86
N LEU A 256 21.57 -20.09 1.71
CA LEU A 256 21.63 -19.92 3.18
C LEU A 256 21.40 -21.27 3.87
N PRO A 257 22.44 -22.11 4.00
CA PRO A 257 22.30 -23.51 4.41
C PRO A 257 21.72 -23.64 5.82
N PRO A 258 20.91 -24.67 6.14
CA PRO A 258 20.39 -24.88 7.49
C PRO A 258 21.50 -24.89 8.55
N GLY A 259 21.21 -24.33 9.73
CA GLY A 259 22.15 -24.29 10.86
C GLY A 259 23.15 -23.13 10.85
N LEU A 260 23.33 -22.41 9.74
CA LEU A 260 24.13 -21.18 9.70
C LEU A 260 23.38 -20.04 10.43
N PRO A 261 23.95 -19.39 11.45
CA PRO A 261 23.33 -18.21 12.04
C PRO A 261 23.31 -17.04 11.03
N VAL A 262 22.16 -16.40 10.85
CA VAL A 262 21.98 -15.33 9.84
C VAL A 262 21.47 -14.06 10.48
N ILE A 263 22.20 -12.96 10.27
CA ILE A 263 21.76 -11.60 10.58
C ILE A 263 21.36 -10.93 9.27
N LEU A 264 20.10 -10.52 9.15
CA LEU A 264 19.56 -9.88 7.95
C LEU A 264 19.37 -8.37 8.17
N LEU A 265 19.97 -7.58 7.28
CA LEU A 265 19.76 -6.15 7.15
C LEU A 265 18.83 -5.91 5.93
N ALA A 266 17.52 -5.91 6.19
CA ALA A 266 16.48 -5.90 5.17
C ALA A 266 16.04 -4.50 4.76
N SER A 267 15.82 -4.29 3.47
CA SER A 267 15.27 -3.05 2.90
C SER A 267 16.02 -1.78 3.32
N VAL A 268 17.34 -1.89 3.46
CA VAL A 268 18.23 -0.76 3.79
C VAL A 268 18.22 0.28 2.66
N ARG A 269 18.30 1.56 3.03
CA ARG A 269 18.22 2.68 2.08
C ARG A 269 19.53 3.46 2.02
N GLU A 270 19.69 4.21 0.94
CA GLU A 270 20.89 5.01 0.66
C GLU A 270 21.28 5.92 1.83
N GLU A 271 20.32 6.59 2.43
CA GLU A 271 20.56 7.54 3.52
C GLU A 271 20.99 6.86 4.83
N GLU A 272 20.91 5.53 4.91
CA GLU A 272 21.37 4.74 6.05
C GLU A 272 22.76 4.13 5.81
N GLU A 273 23.23 4.04 4.57
CA GLU A 273 24.52 3.43 4.19
C GLU A 273 25.70 3.93 5.04
N PRO A 274 25.87 5.24 5.31
CA PRO A 274 26.99 5.74 6.12
C PRO A 274 26.96 5.30 7.60
N LEU A 275 25.82 4.79 8.08
CA LEU A 275 25.64 4.38 9.47
C LEU A 275 26.05 2.93 9.73
N PHE A 276 26.22 2.12 8.68
CA PHE A 276 26.49 0.70 8.80
C PHE A 276 27.94 0.27 9.06
N PRO A 277 29.01 0.99 8.65
CA PRO A 277 30.38 0.57 8.96
C PRO A 277 30.63 0.22 10.45
N PRO A 278 30.22 1.06 11.45
CA PRO A 278 30.38 0.69 12.85
C PRO A 278 29.50 -0.50 13.27
N VAL A 279 28.31 -0.65 12.69
CA VAL A 279 27.41 -1.79 12.94
C VAL A 279 28.06 -3.08 12.46
N LEU A 280 28.55 -3.11 11.22
CA LEU A 280 29.19 -4.28 10.62
C LEU A 280 30.46 -4.67 11.40
N ALA A 281 31.27 -3.70 11.82
CA ALA A 281 32.42 -3.95 12.68
C ALA A 281 32.03 -4.60 14.02
N TYR A 282 30.94 -4.14 14.64
CA TYR A 282 30.41 -4.73 15.86
C TYR A 282 29.94 -6.17 15.64
N LEU A 283 29.16 -6.43 14.59
CA LEU A 283 28.64 -7.76 14.26
C LEU A 283 29.78 -8.76 14.04
N ARG A 284 30.79 -8.38 13.25
CA ARG A 284 31.99 -9.22 13.03
C ARG A 284 32.71 -9.60 14.32
N LYS A 285 32.79 -8.67 15.27
CA LYS A 285 33.48 -8.89 16.54
C LYS A 285 32.67 -9.78 17.50
N HIS A 286 31.35 -9.63 17.51
CA HIS A 286 30.49 -10.20 18.56
C HIS A 286 29.59 -11.36 18.11
N ALA A 287 29.51 -11.61 16.80
CA ALA A 287 28.84 -12.76 16.18
C ALA A 287 29.66 -13.29 14.97
N PRO A 288 30.95 -13.65 15.15
CA PRO A 288 31.80 -14.14 14.05
C PRO A 288 31.29 -15.44 13.41
N GLU A 289 30.44 -16.19 14.10
CA GLU A 289 29.77 -17.39 13.61
C GLU A 289 28.64 -17.11 12.61
N ALA A 290 28.15 -15.87 12.56
CA ALA A 290 27.00 -15.51 11.74
C ALA A 290 27.40 -15.01 10.35
N ALA A 291 26.54 -15.28 9.36
CA ALA A 291 26.59 -14.59 8.08
C ALA A 291 25.76 -13.30 8.15
N VAL A 292 26.29 -12.20 7.59
CA VAL A 292 25.58 -10.93 7.48
C VAL A 292 24.99 -10.79 6.09
N VAL A 293 23.66 -10.84 5.99
CA VAL A 293 22.93 -10.68 4.74
C VAL A 293 22.43 -9.25 4.62
N VAL A 294 22.73 -8.57 3.51
CA VAL A 294 22.24 -7.23 3.22
C VAL A 294 21.31 -7.26 2.03
N ALA A 295 20.08 -6.78 2.18
CA ALA A 295 19.11 -6.66 1.10
C ALA A 295 18.73 -5.18 0.88
N PRO A 296 19.34 -4.48 -0.10
CA PRO A 296 19.02 -3.09 -0.40
C PRO A 296 17.58 -2.91 -0.88
N ARG A 297 16.96 -1.77 -0.55
CA ARG A 297 15.59 -1.44 -1.02
C ARG A 297 15.53 -1.20 -2.52
N HIS A 298 16.61 -0.68 -3.10
CA HIS A 298 16.74 -0.31 -4.51
C HIS A 298 17.99 -0.98 -5.09
N MET A 299 17.84 -1.75 -6.17
CA MET A 299 18.97 -2.52 -6.74
C MET A 299 20.07 -1.64 -7.35
N GLU A 300 19.75 -0.40 -7.72
CA GLU A 300 20.75 0.60 -8.12
C GLU A 300 21.80 0.89 -7.03
N ARG A 301 21.51 0.52 -5.77
CA ARG A 301 22.43 0.67 -4.63
C ARG A 301 23.33 -0.53 -4.38
N VAL A 302 23.18 -1.63 -5.13
CA VAL A 302 24.06 -2.82 -5.00
C VAL A 302 25.55 -2.45 -5.12
N PRO A 303 26.00 -1.61 -6.07
CA PRO A 303 27.41 -1.22 -6.15
C PRO A 303 27.93 -0.49 -4.90
N ALA A 304 27.14 0.38 -4.30
CA ALA A 304 27.53 1.11 -3.09
C ALA A 304 27.67 0.15 -1.89
N TRP A 305 26.69 -0.74 -1.72
CA TRP A 305 26.73 -1.78 -0.70
C TRP A 305 27.88 -2.76 -0.87
N ARG A 306 28.26 -3.06 -2.13
CA ARG A 306 29.43 -3.89 -2.41
C ARG A 306 30.69 -3.27 -1.82
N GLN A 307 30.92 -1.97 -2.03
CA GLN A 307 32.09 -1.27 -1.49
C GLN A 307 32.11 -1.24 0.05
N ILE A 308 30.94 -1.03 0.67
CA ILE A 308 30.80 -1.05 2.14
C ILE A 308 31.17 -2.43 2.70
N LEU A 309 30.64 -3.49 2.09
CA LEU A 309 30.91 -4.86 2.51
C LEU A 309 32.34 -5.30 2.22
N ASP A 310 32.92 -4.89 1.09
CA ASP A 310 34.34 -5.14 0.78
C ASP A 310 35.26 -4.54 1.84
N THR A 311 34.99 -3.29 2.24
CA THR A 311 35.74 -2.61 3.29
C THR A 311 35.55 -3.32 4.64
N ALA A 312 34.31 -3.75 4.93
CA ALA A 312 33.98 -4.32 6.22
C ALA A 312 34.41 -5.78 6.38
N PHE A 313 34.44 -6.61 5.34
CA PHE A 313 34.70 -8.06 5.42
C PHE A 313 35.92 -8.53 4.62
N GLY A 314 36.39 -7.71 3.68
CA GLY A 314 37.36 -8.11 2.64
C GLY A 314 36.65 -8.72 1.43
N SER A 315 37.20 -8.47 0.23
CA SER A 315 36.51 -8.81 -1.03
C SER A 315 36.23 -10.30 -1.23
N HIS A 316 37.02 -11.18 -0.63
CA HIS A 316 36.80 -12.63 -0.68
C HIS A 316 35.69 -13.13 0.27
N ASN A 317 35.34 -12.34 1.29
CA ASN A 317 34.35 -12.70 2.29
C ASN A 317 33.02 -11.95 2.12
N ALA A 318 32.93 -11.07 1.12
CA ALA A 318 31.69 -10.46 0.68
C ALA A 318 31.35 -11.02 -0.71
N MET A 319 30.14 -11.50 -0.95
CA MET A 319 29.69 -11.95 -2.28
C MET A 319 28.25 -11.48 -2.55
N THR A 320 27.91 -11.27 -3.82
CA THR A 320 26.50 -11.08 -4.20
C THR A 320 25.81 -12.45 -4.28
N ALA A 321 24.49 -12.47 -4.09
CA ALA A 321 23.70 -13.69 -4.23
C ALA A 321 23.84 -14.29 -5.65
N SER A 322 23.90 -13.45 -6.69
CA SER A 322 24.28 -13.86 -8.05
C SER A 322 25.60 -14.62 -8.13
N ALA A 323 26.66 -14.01 -7.61
CA ALA A 323 28.01 -14.57 -7.74
C ALA A 323 28.13 -15.90 -6.98
N MET A 324 27.43 -16.04 -5.85
CA MET A 324 27.35 -17.30 -5.11
C MET A 324 26.65 -18.39 -5.92
N GLU A 325 25.51 -18.06 -6.53
CA GLU A 325 24.75 -18.96 -7.40
C GLU A 325 25.59 -19.44 -8.59
N GLU A 326 26.26 -18.52 -9.29
CA GLU A 326 27.14 -18.83 -10.42
C GLU A 326 28.35 -19.70 -10.02
N ALA A 327 28.93 -19.45 -8.85
CA ALA A 327 30.07 -20.20 -8.34
C ALA A 327 29.68 -21.55 -7.70
N GLY A 328 28.38 -21.83 -7.54
CA GLY A 328 27.90 -23.01 -6.79
C GLY A 328 28.29 -22.97 -5.31
N THR A 329 28.46 -21.78 -4.73
CA THR A 329 28.83 -21.58 -3.32
C THR A 329 27.63 -21.11 -2.49
N VAL A 330 27.76 -21.21 -1.17
CA VAL A 330 26.75 -20.79 -0.21
C VAL A 330 27.34 -19.85 0.83
N ALA A 331 26.49 -19.12 1.56
CA ALA A 331 26.94 -18.23 2.62
C ALA A 331 27.65 -19.05 3.70
N ALA A 332 28.71 -18.46 4.27
CA ALA A 332 29.54 -19.09 5.29
C ALA A 332 29.61 -18.22 6.55
N PRO A 333 29.90 -18.81 7.73
CA PRO A 333 30.15 -18.07 8.96
C PRO A 333 31.17 -16.94 8.76
N GLY A 334 30.89 -15.76 9.31
CA GLY A 334 31.80 -14.61 9.25
C GLY A 334 31.81 -13.86 7.91
N ASN A 335 31.08 -14.33 6.90
CA ASN A 335 30.98 -13.71 5.59
C ASN A 335 29.75 -12.80 5.45
N ALA A 336 29.79 -11.95 4.43
CA ALA A 336 28.67 -11.11 4.02
C ALA A 336 28.07 -11.55 2.68
N ALA A 337 26.75 -11.57 2.59
CA ALA A 337 26.02 -11.80 1.36
C ALA A 337 25.18 -10.58 0.99
N LEU A 338 25.43 -10.01 -0.19
CA LEU A 338 24.67 -8.90 -0.74
C LEU A 338 23.56 -9.43 -1.66
N TRP A 339 22.31 -9.23 -1.26
CA TRP A 339 21.15 -9.75 -1.99
C TRP A 339 20.76 -8.85 -3.16
N ASP A 340 21.18 -9.23 -4.36
CA ASP A 340 20.91 -8.57 -5.63
C ASP A 340 19.80 -9.29 -6.43
N ARG A 341 18.80 -9.83 -5.72
CA ARG A 341 17.65 -10.54 -6.29
C ARG A 341 16.34 -9.93 -5.80
N PHE A 342 15.45 -9.64 -6.74
CA PHE A 342 14.10 -9.15 -6.43
C PHE A 342 13.18 -10.27 -5.91
N GLY A 343 12.23 -9.91 -5.05
CA GLY A 343 11.12 -10.80 -4.66
C GLY A 343 11.46 -11.90 -3.65
N GLN A 344 12.68 -11.96 -3.13
CA GLN A 344 13.12 -13.04 -2.22
C GLN A 344 13.12 -12.67 -0.73
N LEU A 345 12.70 -11.44 -0.39
CA LEU A 345 12.81 -10.92 0.97
C LEU A 345 12.04 -11.74 2.02
N GLN A 346 10.88 -12.29 1.64
CA GLN A 346 10.09 -13.15 2.53
C GLN A 346 10.84 -14.42 2.92
N ALA A 347 11.54 -15.05 1.97
CA ALA A 347 12.38 -16.22 2.24
C ALA A 347 13.58 -15.85 3.13
N LEU A 348 14.15 -14.67 2.95
CA LEU A 348 15.21 -14.17 3.82
C LEU A 348 14.73 -13.96 5.26
N TYR A 349 13.55 -13.36 5.45
CA TYR A 349 12.97 -13.21 6.80
C TYR A 349 12.70 -14.56 7.46
N ALA A 350 12.16 -15.53 6.72
CA ALA A 350 11.95 -16.87 7.25
C ALA A 350 13.25 -17.57 7.63
N ARG A 351 14.35 -17.28 6.93
CA ARG A 351 15.66 -17.89 7.18
C ARG A 351 16.49 -17.18 8.26
N ALA A 352 16.33 -15.88 8.42
CA ALA A 352 17.16 -15.07 9.31
C ALA A 352 16.86 -15.32 10.80
N ASP A 353 17.89 -15.25 11.63
CA ASP A 353 17.78 -15.43 13.08
C ASP A 353 17.65 -14.09 13.81
N ALA A 354 18.32 -13.05 13.29
CA ALA A 354 18.14 -11.66 13.71
C ALA A 354 17.85 -10.79 12.48
N VAL A 355 16.87 -9.88 12.60
CA VAL A 355 16.41 -9.06 11.47
C VAL A 355 16.39 -7.60 11.86
N PHE A 356 17.07 -6.77 11.07
CA PHE A 356 16.87 -5.33 11.02
C PHE A 356 16.04 -4.97 9.80
N VAL A 357 15.06 -4.07 9.95
CA VAL A 357 14.28 -3.53 8.82
C VAL A 357 14.57 -2.05 8.64
N GLY A 358 15.18 -1.72 7.51
CA GLY A 358 15.68 -0.41 7.13
C GLY A 358 14.62 0.62 6.78
N GLY A 359 15.08 1.73 6.21
CA GLY A 359 14.34 2.97 6.12
C GLY A 359 13.98 3.57 7.49
N SER A 360 14.59 3.08 8.57
CA SER A 360 14.17 3.33 9.95
C SER A 360 15.27 3.97 10.82
N LEU A 361 16.54 3.87 10.44
CA LEU A 361 17.66 4.58 11.09
C LEU A 361 17.77 6.03 10.61
N ALA A 362 17.45 6.29 9.34
CA ALA A 362 17.34 7.63 8.77
C ALA A 362 15.87 8.09 8.72
N LYS A 363 15.61 9.39 8.53
CA LYS A 363 14.26 10.02 8.55
C LYS A 363 13.38 9.67 7.33
N LEU A 364 13.31 8.39 6.96
CA LEU A 364 12.64 7.86 5.78
C LEU A 364 11.28 7.23 6.09
N GLY A 365 10.98 7.03 7.37
CA GLY A 365 9.66 6.67 7.89
C GLY A 365 9.37 5.17 8.00
N GLY A 366 10.38 4.32 7.76
CA GLY A 366 10.34 2.87 7.95
C GLY A 366 9.98 2.11 6.68
N GLN A 367 10.41 0.84 6.63
CA GLN A 367 9.94 -0.19 5.70
C GLN A 367 9.09 -1.22 6.44
N ASN A 368 8.50 -2.17 5.70
CA ASN A 368 7.47 -3.08 6.21
C ASN A 368 8.02 -4.14 7.16
N PHE A 369 8.14 -3.79 8.45
CA PHE A 369 8.63 -4.71 9.48
C PHE A 369 7.62 -5.80 9.87
N LEU A 370 6.34 -5.63 9.51
CA LEU A 370 5.31 -6.64 9.79
C LEU A 370 5.52 -7.92 8.97
N GLU A 371 6.19 -7.85 7.81
CA GLU A 371 6.56 -9.05 7.05
C GLU A 371 7.53 -9.94 7.83
N ALA A 372 8.53 -9.35 8.49
CA ALA A 372 9.45 -10.09 9.36
C ALA A 372 8.71 -10.71 10.55
N ALA A 373 7.82 -9.93 11.19
CA ALA A 373 6.97 -10.40 12.27
C ALA A 373 6.09 -11.59 11.86
N GLY A 374 5.45 -11.50 10.69
CA GLY A 374 4.65 -12.57 10.11
C GLY A 374 5.43 -13.85 9.78
N GLN A 375 6.76 -13.75 9.60
CA GLN A 375 7.66 -14.91 9.46
C GLN A 375 8.14 -15.48 10.82
N GLY A 376 7.68 -14.94 11.94
CA GLY A 376 8.09 -15.38 13.28
C GLY A 376 9.38 -14.74 13.77
N ARG A 377 9.77 -13.58 13.21
CA ARG A 377 10.96 -12.83 13.64
C ARG A 377 10.56 -11.59 14.42
N ILE A 378 11.29 -11.24 15.47
CA ILE A 378 11.12 -9.95 16.15
C ILE A 378 11.97 -8.92 15.39
N PRO A 379 11.40 -8.05 14.52
CA PRO A 379 12.17 -7.06 13.80
C PRO A 379 12.78 -6.03 14.74
N VAL A 380 14.06 -5.73 14.51
CA VAL A 380 14.72 -4.53 15.03
C VAL A 380 14.52 -3.39 14.03
N ILE A 381 14.10 -2.23 14.50
CA ILE A 381 13.94 -1.02 13.67
C ILE A 381 14.59 0.18 14.37
N GLY A 382 15.00 1.18 13.60
CA GLY A 382 15.44 2.46 14.13
C GLY A 382 14.29 3.38 14.58
N PRO A 383 14.60 4.62 14.99
CA PRO A 383 13.63 5.53 15.59
C PRO A 383 12.58 6.08 14.61
N HIS A 384 12.77 5.92 13.29
CA HIS A 384 11.97 6.58 12.27
C HIS A 384 11.02 5.62 11.55
N TRP A 385 9.83 5.39 12.11
CA TRP A 385 8.84 4.43 11.59
C TRP A 385 7.44 5.05 11.36
N LYS A 386 7.37 6.37 11.15
CA LYS A 386 6.11 7.13 11.01
C LYS A 386 5.14 6.59 9.93
N ASN A 387 5.63 5.93 8.88
CA ASN A 387 4.77 5.35 7.83
C ASN A 387 3.97 4.15 8.37
N PHE A 388 4.44 3.55 9.46
CA PHE A 388 3.87 2.43 10.18
C PHE A 388 3.30 2.83 11.54
N ALA A 389 3.13 4.13 11.81
CA ALA A 389 2.54 4.60 13.08
C ALA A 389 1.13 4.02 13.36
N TRP A 390 0.41 3.62 12.30
CA TRP A 390 -0.88 2.93 12.40
C TRP A 390 -0.79 1.53 13.02
N VAL A 391 0.42 0.96 13.11
CA VAL A 391 0.66 -0.28 13.87
C VAL A 391 0.50 0.00 15.36
N GLY A 392 0.90 1.18 15.85
CA GLY A 392 0.78 1.53 17.27
C GLY A 392 1.92 1.02 18.15
N GLU A 393 2.12 1.71 19.27
CA GLU A 393 3.16 1.41 20.28
C GLU A 393 2.97 0.02 20.92
N GLU A 394 1.71 -0.41 21.00
CA GLU A 394 1.28 -1.70 21.54
C GLU A 394 2.04 -2.89 20.94
N PHE A 395 2.37 -2.85 19.64
CA PHE A 395 3.17 -3.87 18.97
C PHE A 395 4.56 -4.04 19.62
N PHE A 396 5.22 -2.94 19.95
CA PHE A 396 6.53 -2.96 20.59
C PHE A 396 6.42 -3.33 22.07
N THR A 397 5.41 -2.84 22.78
CA THR A 397 5.19 -3.20 24.20
C THR A 397 4.82 -4.67 24.38
N ALA A 398 4.19 -5.29 23.37
CA ALA A 398 3.91 -6.73 23.34
C ALA A 398 5.15 -7.57 22.99
N GLY A 399 6.31 -6.96 22.76
CA GLY A 399 7.56 -7.64 22.40
C GLY A 399 7.58 -8.19 20.98
N LEU A 400 6.70 -7.71 20.09
CA LEU A 400 6.63 -8.16 18.69
C LEU A 400 7.60 -7.42 17.77
N GLY A 401 8.24 -6.36 18.26
CA GLY A 401 9.31 -5.64 17.59
C GLY A 401 10.19 -4.95 18.62
N ARG A 402 11.42 -4.61 18.21
CA ARG A 402 12.38 -3.87 19.04
C ARG A 402 12.77 -2.58 18.34
N ARG A 403 12.78 -1.47 19.08
CA ARG A 403 13.29 -0.18 18.60
C ARG A 403 14.66 0.09 19.17
N VAL A 404 15.56 0.60 18.34
CA VAL A 404 16.84 1.17 18.74
C VAL A 404 16.79 2.69 18.59
N ALA A 405 17.48 3.40 19.47
CA ALA A 405 17.54 4.86 19.44
C ALA A 405 18.34 5.39 18.24
N ASP A 406 19.39 4.66 17.85
CA ASP A 406 20.30 5.02 16.77
C ASP A 406 21.07 3.79 16.24
N ALA A 407 22.03 4.04 15.33
CA ALA A 407 22.85 3.00 14.73
C ALA A 407 23.83 2.33 15.72
N GLY A 408 24.24 3.03 16.78
CA GLY A 408 25.16 2.50 17.80
C GLY A 408 24.52 1.36 18.60
N GLU A 409 23.22 1.43 18.83
CA GLU A 409 22.45 0.37 19.51
C GLU A 409 22.09 -0.81 18.60
N LEU A 410 22.18 -0.66 17.27
CA LEU A 410 21.73 -1.69 16.32
C LEU A 410 22.56 -2.98 16.41
N GLY A 411 23.89 -2.87 16.40
CA GLY A 411 24.79 -4.03 16.50
C GLY A 411 24.52 -4.87 17.77
N PRO A 412 24.57 -4.25 18.97
CA PRO A 412 24.21 -4.92 20.22
C PRO A 412 22.81 -5.56 20.20
N ALA A 413 21.81 -4.86 19.65
CA ALA A 413 20.44 -5.38 19.59
C ALA A 413 20.34 -6.64 18.70
N LEU A 414 20.99 -6.66 17.54
CA LEU A 414 21.00 -7.80 16.63
C LEU A 414 21.74 -9.00 17.21
N VAL A 415 22.89 -8.78 17.88
CA VAL A 415 23.62 -9.87 18.55
C VAL A 415 22.81 -10.46 19.69
N ALA A 416 22.12 -9.62 20.48
CA ALA A 416 21.22 -10.10 21.52
C ALA A 416 20.06 -10.94 20.97
N MET A 417 19.46 -10.51 19.85
CA MET A 417 18.40 -11.28 19.17
C MET A 417 18.93 -12.59 18.58
N LEU A 418 20.14 -12.60 18.01
CA LEU A 418 20.76 -13.81 17.47
C LEU A 418 20.98 -14.87 18.56
N ARG A 419 21.49 -14.47 19.73
CA ARG A 419 21.84 -15.38 20.84
C ARG A 419 20.64 -15.92 21.61
N ALA A 420 19.54 -15.16 21.61
CA ALA A 420 18.32 -15.49 22.34
C ALA A 420 17.10 -15.41 21.43
N ALA A 421 17.22 -15.95 20.21
CA ALA A 421 16.13 -15.94 19.25
C ALA A 421 14.95 -16.74 19.80
N PRO A 422 13.75 -16.15 19.92
CA PRO A 422 12.57 -16.90 20.31
C PRO A 422 12.24 -17.92 19.22
N ASP A 423 11.56 -19.00 19.62
CA ASP A 423 10.98 -19.95 18.68
C ASP A 423 10.07 -19.21 17.67
N PRO A 424 10.29 -19.35 16.35
CA PRO A 424 9.52 -18.63 15.34
C PRO A 424 8.03 -18.92 15.37
N GLU A 425 7.63 -20.14 15.76
CA GLU A 425 6.21 -20.49 15.87
C GLU A 425 5.55 -19.73 17.01
N THR A 426 6.22 -19.65 18.16
CA THR A 426 5.79 -18.83 19.29
C THR A 426 5.60 -17.36 18.91
N VAL A 427 6.52 -16.80 18.12
CA VAL A 427 6.37 -15.41 17.61
C VAL A 427 5.18 -15.31 16.66
N ARG A 428 5.02 -16.25 15.71
CA ARG A 428 3.89 -16.26 14.77
C ARG A 428 2.54 -16.30 15.49
N VAL A 429 2.40 -17.13 16.53
CA VAL A 429 1.18 -17.21 17.35
C VAL A 429 0.89 -15.86 18.02
N LYS A 430 1.90 -15.19 18.60
CA LYS A 430 1.70 -13.87 19.22
C LYS A 430 1.35 -12.79 18.18
N VAL A 431 1.98 -12.82 17.01
CA VAL A 431 1.65 -11.90 15.90
C VAL A 431 0.24 -12.16 15.39
N ALA A 432 -0.18 -13.42 15.25
CA ALA A 432 -1.53 -13.78 14.86
C ALA A 432 -2.56 -13.27 15.90
N ALA A 433 -2.30 -13.45 17.20
CA ALA A 433 -3.14 -12.92 18.26
C ALA A 433 -3.21 -11.38 18.25
N TYR A 434 -2.11 -10.71 17.94
CA TYR A 434 -2.06 -9.27 17.76
C TYR A 434 -2.88 -8.79 16.55
N LEU A 435 -2.80 -9.51 15.43
CA LEU A 435 -3.49 -9.15 14.20
C LEU A 435 -4.98 -9.50 14.22
N ALA A 436 -5.38 -10.57 14.91
CA ALA A 436 -6.75 -11.08 14.92
C ALA A 436 -7.83 -10.00 15.19
N PRO A 437 -7.74 -9.16 16.25
CA PRO A 437 -8.72 -8.11 16.49
C PRO A 437 -8.57 -6.88 15.57
N ARG A 438 -7.49 -6.81 14.78
CA ARG A 438 -7.15 -5.69 13.88
C ARG A 438 -7.42 -5.99 12.40
N ARG A 439 -7.85 -7.22 12.10
CA ARG A 439 -8.20 -7.71 10.76
C ARG A 439 -9.69 -7.64 10.48
N GLY A 440 -10.07 -7.93 9.25
CA GLY A 440 -11.44 -7.90 8.75
C GLY A 440 -11.84 -6.56 8.14
N GLY A 441 -10.91 -5.60 8.05
CA GLY A 441 -11.18 -4.30 7.45
C GLY A 441 -11.57 -4.41 5.98
N THR A 442 -10.83 -5.22 5.21
CA THR A 442 -11.08 -5.42 3.78
C THR A 442 -12.44 -6.05 3.53
N ARG A 443 -12.83 -7.07 4.31
CA ARG A 443 -14.14 -7.70 4.23
C ARG A 443 -15.27 -6.71 4.54
N MET A 444 -15.14 -5.96 5.64
CA MET A 444 -16.11 -4.93 6.04
C MET A 444 -16.26 -3.84 4.96
N ALA A 445 -15.15 -3.41 4.34
CA ALA A 445 -15.19 -2.48 3.22
C ALA A 445 -15.89 -3.09 1.99
N ALA A 446 -15.61 -4.36 1.67
CA ALA A 446 -16.25 -5.05 0.56
C ALA A 446 -17.76 -5.15 0.75
N GLU A 447 -18.22 -5.56 1.94
CA GLU A 447 -19.65 -5.66 2.29
C GLU A 447 -20.34 -4.30 2.20
N ALA A 448 -19.73 -3.25 2.76
CA ALA A 448 -20.28 -1.90 2.69
C ALA A 448 -20.38 -1.36 1.26
N VAL A 449 -19.44 -1.72 0.39
CA VAL A 449 -19.48 -1.37 -1.04
C VAL A 449 -20.52 -2.22 -1.79
N TRP A 450 -20.65 -3.49 -1.42
CA TRP A 450 -21.58 -4.45 -2.02
C TRP A 450 -23.04 -3.98 -1.94
N GLU A 451 -23.43 -3.37 -0.82
CA GLU A 451 -24.74 -2.76 -0.59
C GLU A 451 -25.15 -1.71 -1.63
N PHE A 452 -24.19 -1.07 -2.33
CA PHE A 452 -24.47 -0.02 -3.32
C PHE A 452 -24.47 -0.52 -4.77
N ILE A 453 -24.06 -1.76 -5.01
CA ILE A 453 -23.92 -2.33 -6.37
C ILE A 453 -24.82 -3.53 -6.62
N THR A 454 -25.40 -4.10 -5.55
CA THR A 454 -26.52 -5.05 -5.56
C THR A 454 -27.83 -4.35 -5.28
#